data_AF-K9THZ8-F1
#
_entry.id   AF-K9THZ8-F1
#
_cell.length_a   1.000
_cell.length_b   1.000
_cell.length_c   1.000
_cell.angle_alpha   90.00
_cell.angle_beta   90.00
_cell.angle_gamma   90.00
#
_symmetry.space_group_name_H-M   'P 1'
#
loop_
_entity.id
_entity.type
_entity.pdbx_description
1 polymer ?
#
loop_
_entity_poly.entity_id
_entity_poly.type
_entity_poly.pdbx_seq_one_letter_code
_entity_poly.pdbx_strand_id
1 'polypeptide(L)'
;MPANTLNTSSVTDATETLPTLSPVPSDAEACLERALTLPTALEQLSPSTPSPQTALKTRTPKARQGAWSVFASTFVTIFLAELGDKTQVATLLMTAESQSPWIVFAGAGSALVATSLLGVLLGRWLASRISPKTLEKSAGVVLLFVSAMLVWDILH
;
A
#
# COMPACT_ATOMS: atom_id res chain seq x y z
N MET A 1 26.76 8.97 -56.48
CA MET A 1 28.13 8.43 -56.59
C MET A 1 28.04 6.91 -56.67
N PRO A 2 28.67 6.27 -57.67
CA PRO A 2 28.55 4.83 -57.93
C PRO A 2 29.67 3.98 -57.30
N ALA A 3 29.37 2.68 -57.16
CA ALA A 3 30.17 1.44 -57.10
C ALA A 3 31.68 1.44 -56.75
N ASN A 4 32.08 0.53 -55.83
CA ASN A 4 33.28 -0.31 -55.97
C ASN A 4 33.18 -1.54 -55.02
N THR A 5 32.74 -2.74 -55.43
CA THR A 5 33.50 -3.91 -55.96
C THR A 5 34.68 -4.47 -55.14
N LEU A 6 34.41 -5.64 -54.51
CA LEU A 6 35.17 -6.91 -54.46
C LEU A 6 36.69 -6.94 -54.19
N ASN A 7 37.10 -7.67 -53.14
CA ASN A 7 38.07 -8.80 -53.16
C ASN A 7 38.21 -9.29 -51.70
N THR A 8 37.97 -10.54 -51.25
CA THR A 8 38.49 -11.87 -51.62
C THR A 8 40.00 -11.97 -51.73
N SER A 9 40.66 -12.38 -50.65
CA SER A 9 41.99 -13.01 -50.65
C SER A 9 42.05 -13.91 -49.40
N SER A 10 41.70 -15.19 -49.58
CA SER A 10 42.66 -16.30 -49.48
C SER A 10 43.15 -16.55 -48.05
N VAL A 11 42.39 -17.36 -47.33
CA VAL A 11 42.89 -18.13 -46.19
C VAL A 11 43.84 -19.18 -46.77
N THR A 12 45.14 -18.92 -46.69
CA THR A 12 46.18 -19.89 -46.98
C THR A 12 46.59 -20.58 -45.69
N ASP A 13 46.42 -21.89 -45.75
CA ASP A 13 46.94 -22.93 -44.86
C ASP A 13 48.45 -22.77 -44.64
N ALA A 14 48.88 -22.81 -43.38
CA ALA A 14 50.25 -23.07 -42.98
C ALA A 14 50.22 -23.91 -41.71
N THR A 15 50.10 -25.21 -41.96
CA THR A 15 50.59 -26.32 -41.14
C THR A 15 52.06 -26.11 -40.75
N GLU A 16 52.52 -26.79 -39.70
CA GLU A 16 53.87 -26.79 -39.08
C GLU A 16 54.07 -25.70 -38.01
N THR A 17 54.41 -25.96 -36.75
CA THR A 17 55.30 -26.98 -36.16
C THR A 17 55.12 -26.91 -34.65
N LEU A 18 55.15 -28.06 -33.97
CA LEU A 18 55.31 -28.15 -32.51
C LEU A 18 56.80 -28.09 -32.18
N PRO A 19 57.26 -27.21 -31.28
CA PRO A 19 58.44 -27.48 -30.50
C PRO A 19 58.14 -27.43 -28.99
N THR A 20 58.43 -28.56 -28.35
CA THR A 20 59.31 -28.65 -27.19
C THR A 20 58.94 -27.85 -25.94
N LEU A 21 58.43 -28.62 -24.96
CA LEU A 21 58.42 -28.33 -23.52
C LEU A 21 59.63 -27.53 -23.06
N SER A 22 59.37 -26.35 -22.48
CA SER A 22 60.30 -25.58 -21.66
C SER A 22 59.65 -25.32 -20.28
N PRO A 23 60.45 -25.08 -19.23
CA PRO A 23 60.10 -25.40 -17.84
C PRO A 23 59.13 -24.38 -17.23
N VAL A 24 58.16 -24.88 -16.46
CA VAL A 24 57.23 -24.03 -15.68
C VAL A 24 58.03 -23.28 -14.61
N PRO A 25 57.92 -21.95 -14.52
CA PRO A 25 58.65 -21.16 -13.54
C PRO A 25 58.14 -21.40 -12.10
N SER A 26 59.09 -21.44 -11.16
CA SER A 26 59.00 -21.82 -9.74
C SER A 26 58.13 -20.89 -8.87
N ASP A 27 57.46 -19.92 -9.48
CA ASP A 27 56.62 -18.90 -8.84
C ASP A 27 55.12 -19.27 -8.86
N ALA A 28 54.75 -20.32 -9.61
CA ALA A 28 53.38 -20.85 -9.60
C ALA A 28 53.05 -21.66 -8.33
N GLU A 29 54.03 -22.35 -7.74
CA GLU A 29 53.79 -23.17 -6.53
C GLU A 29 53.58 -22.32 -5.27
N ALA A 30 54.23 -21.15 -5.18
CA ALA A 30 54.03 -20.21 -4.07
C ALA A 30 52.61 -19.59 -4.05
N CYS A 31 51.98 -19.45 -5.22
CA CYS A 31 50.60 -18.98 -5.34
C CYS A 31 49.59 -20.06 -4.92
N LEU A 32 49.92 -21.34 -5.12
CA LEU A 32 49.03 -22.47 -4.82
C LEU A 32 48.96 -22.77 -3.31
N GLU A 33 50.08 -22.69 -2.58
CA GLU A 33 50.09 -22.85 -1.11
C GLU A 33 49.36 -21.72 -0.37
N ARG A 34 49.35 -20.50 -0.92
CA ARG A 34 48.61 -19.37 -0.35
C ARG A 34 47.10 -19.47 -0.58
N ALA A 35 46.66 -20.24 -1.58
CA ALA A 35 45.25 -20.53 -1.83
C ALA A 35 44.71 -21.64 -0.91
N LEU A 36 45.56 -22.54 -0.39
CA LEU A 36 45.15 -23.68 0.44
C LEU A 36 45.03 -23.38 1.95
N THR A 37 45.37 -22.16 2.40
CA THR A 37 45.48 -21.80 3.83
C THR A 37 44.41 -20.83 4.38
N LEU A 38 43.32 -20.54 3.66
CA LEU A 38 42.22 -19.72 4.21
C LEU A 38 40.90 -20.50 4.40
N PRO A 39 40.76 -21.31 5.48
CA PRO A 39 39.45 -21.81 5.90
C PRO A 39 38.61 -20.77 6.69
N THR A 40 39.07 -19.52 6.85
CA THR A 40 38.42 -18.56 7.79
C THR A 40 37.91 -17.27 7.15
N ALA A 41 38.16 -17.04 5.86
CA ALA A 41 37.74 -15.79 5.18
C ALA A 41 36.40 -15.89 4.43
N LEU A 42 35.67 -17.02 4.51
CA LEU A 42 34.30 -17.12 4.01
C LEU A 42 33.22 -16.85 5.08
N GLU A 43 33.60 -16.55 6.34
CA GLU A 43 32.66 -16.13 7.41
C GLU A 43 32.42 -14.60 7.42
N GLN A 44 33.10 -13.83 6.57
CA GLN A 44 33.01 -12.35 6.58
C GLN A 44 32.59 -11.71 5.26
N LEU A 45 32.22 -12.50 4.25
CA LEU A 45 31.29 -12.04 3.22
C LEU A 45 29.87 -12.42 3.64
N SER A 46 29.40 -11.76 4.70
CA SER A 46 27.98 -11.43 4.84
C SER A 46 27.77 -9.98 4.39
N PRO A 47 27.85 -9.65 3.07
CA PRO A 47 27.05 -8.55 2.59
C PRO A 47 25.62 -9.05 2.69
N SER A 48 24.86 -8.50 3.64
CA SER A 48 23.41 -8.38 3.60
C SER A 48 22.78 -9.07 2.38
N THR A 49 22.22 -10.26 2.57
CA THR A 49 21.14 -10.72 1.71
C THR A 49 19.87 -10.11 2.30
N PRO A 50 19.41 -8.89 1.92
CA PRO A 50 17.97 -8.80 1.74
C PRO A 50 17.68 -9.81 0.64
N SER A 51 16.79 -10.75 0.88
CA SER A 51 16.26 -11.61 -0.18
C SER A 51 16.03 -10.78 -1.45
N PRO A 52 16.08 -11.37 -2.66
CA PRO A 52 15.34 -10.84 -3.81
C PRO A 52 13.81 -10.90 -3.56
N GLN A 53 13.36 -10.45 -2.38
CA GLN A 53 12.12 -9.75 -2.17
C GLN A 53 12.30 -8.27 -2.54
N THR A 54 12.93 -8.02 -3.68
CA THR A 54 12.26 -7.22 -4.71
C THR A 54 11.13 -8.10 -5.30
N ALA A 55 10.30 -8.79 -4.50
CA ALA A 55 8.99 -8.25 -4.13
C ALA A 55 8.77 -6.98 -4.91
N LEU A 56 8.38 -7.19 -6.16
CA LEU A 56 7.69 -6.21 -6.95
C LEU A 56 6.58 -5.73 -6.03
N LYS A 57 6.87 -4.67 -5.27
CA LYS A 57 5.86 -3.78 -4.75
C LYS A 57 5.30 -3.22 -6.03
N THR A 58 4.36 -3.98 -6.62
CA THR A 58 3.48 -3.51 -7.65
C THR A 58 2.88 -2.29 -6.99
N ARG A 59 3.47 -1.11 -7.25
CA ARG A 59 2.78 0.14 -7.08
C ARG A 59 1.62 -0.04 -8.04
N THR A 60 0.51 -0.57 -7.53
CA THR A 60 -0.78 -0.43 -8.18
C THR A 60 -0.82 1.04 -8.55
N PRO A 61 -0.87 1.37 -9.85
CA PRO A 61 -0.89 2.76 -10.25
C PRO A 61 -2.02 3.39 -9.46
N LYS A 62 -1.69 4.41 -8.65
CA LYS A 62 -2.68 5.24 -7.97
C LYS A 62 -3.47 5.87 -9.09
N ALA A 63 -4.53 5.18 -9.53
CA ALA A 63 -5.43 5.66 -10.55
C ALA A 63 -5.79 7.08 -10.11
N ARG A 64 -5.70 8.04 -11.03
CA ARG A 64 -6.20 9.40 -10.76
C ARG A 64 -7.70 9.24 -10.56
N GLN A 65 -8.11 8.92 -9.34
CA GLN A 65 -9.50 8.87 -8.96
C GLN A 65 -9.97 10.30 -9.10
N GLY A 66 -10.77 10.55 -10.15
CA GLY A 66 -11.37 11.85 -10.34
C GLY A 66 -12.17 12.23 -9.10
N ALA A 67 -12.33 13.53 -8.84
CA ALA A 67 -13.16 14.01 -7.74
C ALA A 67 -14.55 13.36 -7.75
N TRP A 68 -15.08 13.07 -8.94
CA TRP A 68 -16.31 12.30 -9.12
C TRP A 68 -16.24 10.86 -8.60
N SER A 69 -15.13 10.16 -8.83
CA SER A 69 -14.95 8.79 -8.32
C SER A 69 -14.85 8.75 -6.80
N VAL A 70 -14.22 9.76 -6.19
CA VAL A 70 -14.12 9.90 -4.72
C VAL A 70 -15.48 10.29 -4.13
N PHE A 71 -16.18 11.22 -4.76
CA PHE A 71 -17.53 11.62 -4.35
C PHE A 71 -18.50 10.43 -4.44
N ALA A 72 -18.53 9.73 -5.58
CA ALA A 72 -19.43 8.61 -5.79
C ALA A 72 -19.12 7.45 -4.84
N SER A 73 -17.85 7.10 -4.61
CA SER A 73 -17.52 6.04 -3.65
C SER A 73 -17.91 6.41 -2.23
N THR A 74 -17.59 7.63 -1.80
CA THR A 74 -17.93 8.14 -0.46
C THR A 74 -19.46 8.21 -0.28
N PHE A 75 -20.18 8.74 -1.28
CA PHE A 75 -21.64 8.81 -1.27
C PHE A 75 -22.25 7.42 -1.20
N VAL A 76 -21.85 6.46 -2.05
CA VAL A 76 -22.40 5.10 -2.04
C VAL A 76 -22.10 4.39 -0.73
N THR A 77 -20.87 4.50 -0.20
CA THR A 77 -20.51 3.89 1.08
C THR A 77 -21.34 4.46 2.23
N ILE A 78 -21.49 5.78 2.32
CA ILE A 78 -22.30 6.42 3.36
C ILE A 78 -23.78 6.11 3.15
N PHE A 79 -24.28 6.19 1.93
CA PHE A 79 -25.67 5.89 1.61
C PHE A 79 -26.04 4.44 1.96
N LEU A 80 -25.19 3.46 1.66
CA LEU A 80 -25.41 2.08 2.09
C LEU A 80 -25.32 1.89 3.61
N ALA A 81 -24.41 2.60 4.27
CA ALA A 81 -24.30 2.56 5.73
C ALA A 81 -25.53 3.18 6.42
N GLU A 82 -26.15 4.18 5.79
CA GLU A 82 -27.28 4.94 6.31
C GLU A 82 -28.64 4.40 5.81
N LEU A 83 -28.68 3.61 4.74
CA LEU A 83 -29.90 3.08 4.14
C LEU A 83 -30.67 2.23 5.15
N GLY A 84 -31.84 2.71 5.55
CA GLY A 84 -32.66 2.01 6.54
C GLY A 84 -32.23 2.26 7.99
N ASP A 85 -31.46 3.31 8.26
CA ASP A 85 -31.31 3.79 9.63
C ASP A 85 -32.68 4.12 10.22
N LYS A 86 -32.86 3.83 11.51
CA LYS A 86 -34.10 4.08 12.25
C LYS A 86 -34.49 5.56 12.18
N THR A 87 -33.52 6.47 12.03
CA THR A 87 -33.75 7.90 11.84
C THR A 87 -34.50 8.20 10.54
N GLN A 88 -34.29 7.43 9.46
CA GLN A 88 -35.03 7.61 8.20
C GLN A 88 -36.50 7.25 8.35
N VAL A 89 -36.81 6.13 9.02
CA VAL A 89 -38.19 5.71 9.31
C VAL A 89 -38.87 6.68 10.27
N ALA A 90 -38.16 7.15 11.32
CA ALA A 90 -38.68 8.15 12.25
C ALA A 90 -39.01 9.48 11.55
N THR A 91 -38.12 9.94 10.66
CA THR A 91 -38.34 11.16 9.88
C THR A 91 -39.51 11.00 8.91
N LEU A 92 -39.62 9.84 8.24
CA LEU A 92 -40.73 9.53 7.35
C LEU A 92 -42.06 9.51 8.10
N LEU A 93 -42.11 8.85 9.26
CA LEU A 93 -43.32 8.79 10.10
C LEU A 93 -43.72 10.17 10.62
N MET A 94 -42.75 10.96 11.09
CA MET A 94 -42.98 12.33 11.54
C MET A 94 -43.44 13.25 10.40
N THR A 95 -42.95 13.00 9.18
CA THR A 95 -43.41 13.71 7.97
C THR A 95 -44.82 13.29 7.58
N ALA A 96 -45.15 12.00 7.70
CA ALA A 96 -46.46 11.44 7.36
C ALA A 96 -47.58 11.90 8.32
N GLU A 97 -47.28 12.05 9.61
CA GLU A 97 -48.21 12.58 10.62
C GLU A 97 -48.32 14.11 10.63
N SER A 98 -47.37 14.81 10.01
CA SER A 98 -47.36 16.27 10.01
C SER A 98 -48.28 16.86 8.94
N GLN A 99 -49.10 17.83 9.34
CA GLN A 99 -49.92 18.65 8.44
C GLN A 99 -49.07 19.47 7.44
N SER A 100 -47.77 19.64 7.71
CA SER A 100 -46.82 20.35 6.83
C SER A 100 -45.51 19.56 6.68
N PRO A 101 -45.40 18.69 5.65
CA PRO A 101 -44.23 17.82 5.46
C PRO A 101 -42.95 18.61 5.15
N TRP A 102 -43.08 19.77 4.50
CA TRP A 102 -41.94 20.63 4.15
C TRP A 102 -41.23 21.22 5.38
N ILE A 103 -41.97 21.54 6.44
CA ILE A 103 -41.39 22.08 7.68
C ILE A 103 -40.60 21.00 8.42
N VAL A 104 -41.13 19.77 8.46
CA VAL A 104 -40.44 18.63 9.08
C VAL A 104 -39.14 18.32 8.33
N PHE A 105 -39.19 18.31 6.99
CA PHE A 105 -38.01 18.11 6.16
C PHE A 105 -36.94 19.20 6.42
N ALA A 106 -37.33 20.48 6.43
CA ALA A 106 -36.41 21.58 6.71
C ALA A 106 -35.84 21.52 8.14
N GLY A 107 -36.67 21.14 9.12
CA GLY A 107 -36.25 20.94 10.51
C GLY A 107 -35.24 19.80 10.67
N ALA A 108 -35.56 18.62 10.15
CA ALA A 108 -34.68 17.45 10.18
C ALA A 108 -33.37 17.71 9.40
N GLY A 109 -33.46 18.32 8.21
CA GLY A 109 -32.30 18.68 7.40
C GLY A 109 -31.39 19.70 8.09
N SER A 110 -31.96 20.76 8.67
CA SER A 110 -31.17 21.76 9.41
C SER A 110 -30.55 21.17 10.68
N ALA A 111 -31.25 20.30 11.40
CA ALA A 111 -30.72 19.58 12.55
C ALA A 111 -29.54 18.68 12.17
N LEU A 112 -29.62 17.97 11.04
CA LEU A 112 -28.55 17.11 10.54
C LEU A 112 -27.31 17.93 10.17
N VAL A 113 -27.49 19.06 9.46
CA VAL A 113 -26.38 19.96 9.12
C VAL A 113 -25.74 20.56 10.37
N ALA A 114 -26.55 21.03 11.32
CA ALA A 114 -26.07 21.59 12.58
C ALA A 114 -25.28 20.55 13.39
N THR A 115 -25.81 19.33 13.52
CA THR A 115 -25.16 18.23 14.24
C THR A 115 -23.86 17.82 13.56
N SER A 116 -23.84 17.74 12.22
CA SER A 116 -22.63 17.42 11.46
C SER A 116 -21.55 18.49 11.64
N LEU A 117 -21.93 19.78 11.61
CA LEU A 117 -21.00 20.88 11.82
C LEU A 117 -20.43 20.85 13.25
N LEU A 118 -21.27 20.59 14.25
CA LEU A 118 -20.86 20.45 15.64
C LEU A 118 -19.89 19.27 15.81
N GLY A 119 -20.21 18.12 15.20
CA GLY A 119 -19.39 16.92 15.22
C GLY A 119 -18.02 17.13 14.58
N VAL A 120 -17.95 17.82 13.43
CA VAL A 120 -16.69 18.16 12.78
C VAL A 120 -15.87 19.14 13.63
N LEU A 121 -16.50 20.15 14.24
CA LEU A 121 -15.80 21.11 15.07
C LEU A 121 -15.22 20.45 16.33
N LEU A 122 -16.04 19.64 17.01
CA LEU A 122 -15.64 18.91 18.20
C LEU A 122 -14.59 17.84 17.88
N GLY A 123 -14.76 17.11 16.77
CA GLY A 123 -13.79 16.12 16.29
C GLY A 123 -12.45 16.74 15.94
N ARG A 124 -12.44 17.90 15.26
CA ARG A 124 -11.20 18.66 14.96
C ARG A 124 -10.52 19.14 16.24
N TRP A 125 -11.29 19.67 17.19
CA TRP A 125 -10.75 20.10 18.49
C TRP A 125 -10.14 18.92 19.25
N LEU A 126 -10.83 17.79 19.30
CA LEU A 126 -10.36 16.59 19.99
C LEU A 126 -9.11 15.99 19.33
N ALA A 127 -9.09 15.93 17.99
CA ALA A 127 -7.94 15.47 17.21
C ALA A 127 -6.71 16.38 17.36
N SER A 128 -6.89 17.67 17.67
CA SER A 128 -5.78 18.60 17.94
C SER A 128 -5.13 18.39 19.30
N ARG A 129 -5.86 17.82 20.26
CA ARG A 129 -5.40 17.64 21.66
C ARG A 129 -4.93 16.22 21.96
N ILE A 130 -5.46 15.22 21.24
CA ILE A 130 -5.27 13.80 21.57
C ILE A 130 -4.53 13.09 20.42
N SER A 131 -3.59 12.21 20.78
CA SER A 131 -2.87 11.37 19.80
C SER A 131 -3.84 10.45 19.05
N PRO A 132 -3.68 10.26 17.72
CA PRO A 132 -4.60 9.47 16.90
C PRO A 132 -4.78 8.02 17.39
N LYS A 133 -3.73 7.43 17.98
CA LYS A 133 -3.78 6.08 18.55
C LYS A 133 -4.74 5.98 19.74
N THR A 134 -4.81 7.03 20.56
CA THR A 134 -5.74 7.08 21.70
C THR A 134 -7.16 7.28 21.21
N LEU A 135 -7.35 8.09 20.16
CA LEU A 135 -8.66 8.34 19.56
C LEU A 135 -9.27 7.05 18.99
N GLU A 136 -8.48 6.30 18.21
CA GLU A 136 -8.89 5.02 17.63
C GLU A 136 -9.26 3.98 18.71
N LYS A 137 -8.41 3.83 19.74
CA LYS A 137 -8.71 2.94 20.88
C LYS A 137 -9.96 3.37 21.62
N SER A 138 -10.13 4.68 21.88
CA SER A 138 -11.31 5.19 22.59
C SER A 138 -12.60 4.97 21.79
N ALA A 139 -12.57 5.17 20.48
CA ALA A 139 -13.73 4.92 19.61
C ALA A 139 -14.14 3.45 19.66
N GLY A 140 -13.17 2.53 19.59
CA GLY A 140 -13.43 1.09 19.73
C GLY A 140 -14.00 0.72 21.10
N VAL A 141 -13.43 1.25 22.19
CA VAL A 141 -13.92 0.98 23.56
C VAL A 141 -15.33 1.51 23.78
N VAL A 142 -15.62 2.74 23.36
CA VAL A 142 -16.96 3.33 23.47
C VAL A 142 -17.96 2.53 22.64
N LEU A 143 -17.59 2.10 21.43
CA LEU A 143 -18.45 1.27 20.58
C LEU A 143 -18.75 -0.08 21.23
N LEU A 144 -17.73 -0.74 21.81
CA LEU A 144 -17.90 -2.02 22.52
C LEU A 144 -18.79 -1.86 23.76
N PHE A 145 -18.61 -0.76 24.50
CA PHE A 145 -19.41 -0.45 25.67
C PHE A 145 -20.89 -0.25 25.33
N VAL A 146 -21.19 0.59 24.32
CA VAL A 146 -22.57 0.81 23.86
C VAL A 146 -23.19 -0.48 23.32
N SER A 147 -22.42 -1.29 22.58
CA SER A 147 -22.88 -2.58 22.07
C SER A 147 -23.21 -3.56 23.21
N ALA A 148 -22.33 -3.68 24.20
CA ALA A 148 -22.56 -4.55 25.36
C ALA A 148 -23.77 -4.07 26.19
N MET A 149 -23.92 -2.76 26.37
CA MET A 149 -25.07 -2.19 27.08
C MET A 149 -26.38 -2.47 26.36
N LEU A 150 -26.42 -2.35 25.04
CA LEU A 150 -27.61 -2.66 24.23
C LEU A 150 -27.95 -4.17 24.27
N VAL A 151 -26.93 -5.04 24.28
CA VAL A 151 -27.13 -6.50 24.43
C VAL A 151 -27.59 -6.85 25.84
N TRP A 152 -27.18 -6.10 26.86
CA TRP A 152 -27.69 -6.32 28.21
C TRP A 152 -29.16 -5.91 28.33
N ASP A 153 -29.51 -4.73 27.80
CA ASP A 153 -30.86 -4.15 27.79
C ASP A 153 -31.87 -4.98 26.96
N ILE A 154 -31.39 -5.73 25.95
CA ILE A 154 -32.27 -6.65 25.21
C ILE A 154 -32.48 -7.99 25.92
N LEU A 155 -31.58 -8.37 26.84
CA LEU A 155 -31.57 -9.69 27.48
C LEU A 155 -32.24 -9.69 28.86
N HIS A 156 -32.33 -8.53 29.52
CA HIS A 156 -33.01 -8.31 30.81
C HIS A 156 -34.16 -7.35 30.65
#